data_AF-A0A376LPY4-F1
#
_entry.id   AF-A0A376LPY4-F1
#
_cell.length_a   1.000
_cell.length_b   1.000
_cell.length_c   1.000
_cell.angle_alpha   90.00
_cell.angle_beta   90.00
_cell.angle_gamma   90.00
#
_symmetry.space_group_name_H-M   'P 1'
#
loop_
_entity.id
_entity.type
_entity.pdbx_description
1 polymer ?
#
loop_
_entity_poly.entity_id
_entity_poly.type
_entity_poly.pdbx_seq_one_letter_code
_entity_poly.pdbx_strand_id
1 'polypeptide(L)' 'MKLLQGATLQEALEHVTAAVYEIMVTTKAMQEYELQVVAAQDRIAKPEHYFSATKL' A
#
# COMPACT_ATOMS: atom_id res chain seq x y z
N MET A 1 -10.14 -2.93 -1.75
CA MET A 1 -10.47 -4.35 -1.49
C MET A 1 -10.66 -4.67 -0.01
N LYS A 2 -9.85 -4.12 0.91
CA LYS A 2 -9.91 -4.47 2.34
C LYS A 2 -11.29 -4.37 3.00
N LEU A 3 -12.07 -3.33 2.70
CA LEU A 3 -13.45 -3.21 3.21
C LEU A 3 -14.36 -4.35 2.71
N LEU A 4 -14.22 -4.75 1.44
CA LEU A 4 -14.96 -5.89 0.86
C LEU A 4 -14.47 -7.24 1.42
N GLN A 5 -13.30 -7.27 2.04
CA GLN A 5 -12.73 -8.43 2.74
C GLN A 5 -13.07 -8.43 4.24
N GLY A 6 -13.92 -7.51 4.71
CA GLY A 6 -14.35 -7.42 6.12
C GLY A 6 -13.39 -6.70 7.06
N ALA A 7 -12.36 -6.01 6.54
CA ALA A 7 -11.48 -5.19 7.37
C ALA A 7 -12.24 -3.98 7.95
N THR A 8 -11.84 -3.57 9.16
CA THR A 8 -12.30 -2.32 9.76
C THR A 8 -11.85 -1.12 8.92
N LEU A 9 -12.49 0.03 9.13
CA LEU A 9 -12.10 1.28 8.46
C LEU A 9 -10.63 1.65 8.73
N GLN A 10 -10.16 1.42 9.95
CA GLN A 10 -8.78 1.68 10.34
C GLN A 10 -7.82 0.77 9.57
N GLU A 11 -8.02 -0.55 9.63
CA GLU A 11 -7.15 -1.51 8.94
C GLU A 11 -7.15 -1.29 7.42
N ALA A 12 -8.29 -0.92 6.84
CA ALA A 12 -8.38 -0.59 5.43
C ALA A 12 -7.57 0.67 5.09
N LEU A 13 -7.64 1.70 5.92
CA LEU A 13 -6.87 2.93 5.74
C LEU A 13 -5.36 2.68 5.84
N GLU A 14 -4.93 1.96 6.87
CA GLU A 14 -3.52 1.65 7.12
C GLU A 14 -2.95 0.80 5.98
N HIS A 15 -3.69 -0.22 5.53
CA HIS A 15 -3.26 -1.08 4.43
C HIS A 15 -3.21 -0.35 3.08
N VAL A 16 -4.21 0.48 2.76
CA VAL A 16 -4.19 1.27 1.50
C VAL A 16 -3.01 2.24 1.50
N THR A 17 -2.76 2.91 2.62
CA THR A 17 -1.61 3.82 2.77
C THR A 17 -0.30 3.09 2.52
N ALA A 18 -0.12 1.92 3.15
CA ALA A 18 1.08 1.10 2.98
C ALA A 18 1.22 0.59 1.54
N ALA A 19 0.19 -0.01 0.95
CA ALA A 19 0.25 -0.57 -0.40
C ALA A 19 0.57 0.49 -1.47
N VAL A 20 -0.02 1.69 -1.38
CA VAL A 20 0.29 2.79 -2.31
C VAL A 20 1.72 3.28 -2.12
N TYR A 21 2.20 3.36 -0.88
CA TYR A 21 3.58 3.72 -0.59
C TYR A 21 4.58 2.73 -1.23
N GLU A 22 4.32 1.43 -1.14
CA GLU A 22 5.17 0.40 -1.75
C GLU A 22 5.27 0.52 -3.27
N ILE A 23 4.17 0.88 -3.94
CA ILE A 23 4.18 1.16 -5.38
C ILE A 23 5.09 2.36 -5.67
N MET A 24 4.98 3.43 -4.89
CA MET A 24 5.80 4.63 -5.07
C MET A 24 7.29 4.36 -4.81
N VAL A 25 7.62 3.60 -3.76
CA VAL A 25 9.00 3.20 -3.46
C VAL A 25 9.58 2.36 -4.59
N THR A 26 8.84 1.37 -5.08
CA THR A 26 9.27 0.51 -6.20
C THR A 26 9.47 1.32 -7.48
N THR A 27 8.54 2.22 -7.77
CA THR A 27 8.61 3.12 -8.94
C THR A 27 9.84 4.02 -8.87
N LYS A 28 10.09 4.65 -7.72
CA LYS A 28 11.27 5.48 -7.50
C LYS A 28 12.57 4.68 -7.60
N ALA A 29 12.62 3.48 -7.04
CA ALA A 29 13.81 2.63 -7.06
C ALA A 29 14.19 2.19 -8.49
N MET A 30 13.19 2.03 -9.36
CA MET A 30 13.37 1.70 -10.78
C MET A 30 13.58 2.94 -11.66
N GLN A 31 13.49 4.15 -11.09
CA GLN A 31 13.62 5.43 -11.81
C GLN A 31 12.58 5.61 -12.93
N GLU A 32 11.39 5.05 -12.74
CA GLU A 32 10.32 5.09 -13.73
C GLU A 32 9.35 6.23 -13.49
N TYR A 33 8.71 6.70 -14.57
CA TYR A 33 7.59 7.63 -14.49
C TYR A 33 6.26 6.90 -14.24
N GLU A 34 6.06 5.78 -14.94
CA GLU A 34 4.88 4.94 -14.79
C GLU A 34 4.94 4.12 -13.51
N LEU A 35 3.78 3.93 -12.88
CA LEU A 35 3.69 3.20 -11.62
C LEU A 35 4.02 1.71 -11.80
N GLN A 36 4.93 1.23 -10.96
CA GLN A 36 5.40 -0.15 -10.98
C GLN A 36 4.46 -1.10 -10.22
N VAL A 37 3.18 -1.11 -10.62
CA VAL A 37 2.12 -1.86 -9.93
C VAL A 37 2.33 -3.38 -10.00
N VAL A 38 2.85 -3.90 -11.12
CA VAL A 38 3.13 -5.34 -11.28
C VAL A 38 4.37 -5.73 -10.50
N ALA A 39 5.45 -4.93 -10.58
CA ALA A 39 6.67 -5.21 -9.83
C ALA A 39 6.45 -5.11 -8.31
N ALA A 40 5.53 -4.26 -7.85
CA ALA A 40 5.19 -4.11 -6.44
C ALA A 40 4.08 -5.07 -5.96
N GLN A 41 3.56 -6.00 -6.80
CA GLN A 41 2.33 -6.76 -6.51
C GLN A 41 2.36 -7.51 -5.17
N ASP A 42 3.49 -8.12 -4.81
CA ASP A 42 3.63 -8.86 -3.56
C ASP A 42 3.55 -7.92 -2.36
N ARG A 43 4.13 -6.73 -2.50
CA ARG A 43 4.09 -5.66 -1.50
C ARG A 43 2.75 -4.93 -1.45
N ILE A 44 1.97 -4.93 -2.52
CA ILE A 44 0.57 -4.49 -2.49
C ILE A 44 -0.27 -5.46 -1.65
N ALA A 45 -0.08 -6.77 -1.85
CA ALA A 45 -0.80 -7.79 -1.09
C ALA A 45 -0.38 -7.83 0.39
N LYS A 46 0.93 -7.67 0.65
CA LYS A 46 1.55 -7.68 1.98
C LYS A 46 2.64 -6.60 2.06
N PRO A 47 2.28 -5.36 2.44
CA PRO A 47 3.24 -4.26 2.53
C PRO A 47 4.36 -4.54 3.53
N GLU A 48 5.57 -4.06 3.23
CA GLU A 48 6.74 -4.14 4.12
C GLU A 48 6.69 -2.99 5.14
N HIS A 49 6.23 -1.82 4.71
CA HIS A 49 6.02 -0.66 5.57
C HIS A 49 4.65 -0.70 6.24
N TYR A 50 4.59 -0.22 7.48
CA TYR A 50 3.36 -0.09 8.24
C TYR A 50 3.20 1.35 8.75
N PHE A 51 1.98 1.89 8.59
CA PHE A 51 1.62 3.22 9.06
C PHE A 51 0.38 3.10 9.94
N SER A 52 0.49 3.51 11.22
CA SER A 52 -0.63 3.51 12.16
C SER A 52 -1.52 4.73 11.96
N ALA A 53 -2.82 4.54 11.85
CA ALA A 53 -3.77 5.63 11.79
C ALA A 53 -3.97 6.24 13.20
N THR A 54 -3.97 7.56 13.28
CA THR A 54 -4.30 8.30 14.49
C THR A 54 -5.72 8.85 14.39
N LYS A 55 -6.57 8.54 15.37
CA LYS A 55 -7.90 9.14 15.47
C LYS A 55 -7.76 10.60 15.89
N LEU A 56 -8.44 11.48 15.16
CA LEU A 56 -8.50 12.92 15.44
C LEU A 56 -9.38 13.25 16.65
#